data_AF-A0A386PLQ0-F1
#
_entry.id   AF-A0A386PLQ0-F1
#
_cell.length_a   1.000
_cell.length_b   1.000
_cell.length_c   1.000
_cell.angle_alpha   90.00
_cell.angle_beta   90.00
_cell.angle_gamma   90.00
#
_symmetry.space_group_name_H-M   'P 1'
#
loop_
_entity.id
_entity.type
_entity.pdbx_description
1 polymer ?
#
loop_
_entity_poly.entity_id
_entity_poly.type
_entity_poly.pdbx_seq_one_letter_code
_entity_poly.pdbx_strand_id
1 'polypeptide(L)'
;MTNNLMMYLLVNNLLLIHFIGIEDIKIKDNQTLAKKYLTIIITSLLIYSLLFYFYKLFAEHNLLFIIPIIYVILLYIIIIGLKALTNILSVYNKKSKYSNDFLLSNSSLIAIIFFGLDKSHSFFEGIGIIILSSLSVLIALILIILIKRNFEKRLMSKILENEAMYFFIMFILSLIPNIIILINSSENLR
;
A
#
# COMPACT_ATOMS: atom_id res chain seq x y z
N MET A 1 -14.15 -17.43 -9.96
CA MET A 1 -12.96 -17.49 -9.09
C MET A 1 -12.26 -16.14 -8.93
N THR A 2 -12.00 -15.39 -10.01
CA THR A 2 -11.39 -14.04 -10.01
C THR A 2 -12.13 -13.00 -9.15
N ASN A 3 -13.47 -13.02 -9.13
CA ASN A 3 -14.26 -12.13 -8.27
C ASN A 3 -14.00 -12.33 -6.76
N ASN A 4 -13.59 -13.53 -6.31
CA ASN A 4 -13.27 -13.78 -4.90
C ASN A 4 -11.90 -13.22 -4.51
N LEU A 5 -10.89 -13.33 -5.38
CA LEU A 5 -9.54 -12.83 -5.08
C LEU A 5 -9.51 -11.30 -5.00
N MET A 6 -10.17 -10.62 -5.95
CA MET A 6 -10.26 -9.16 -5.98
C MET A 6 -10.99 -8.61 -4.74
N MET A 7 -12.12 -9.23 -4.37
CA MET A 7 -12.85 -8.91 -3.14
C MET A 7 -12.02 -9.18 -1.89
N TYR A 8 -11.38 -10.35 -1.81
CA TYR A 8 -10.55 -10.72 -0.66
C TYR A 8 -9.37 -9.77 -0.45
N LEU A 9 -8.71 -9.36 -1.55
CA LEU A 9 -7.62 -8.38 -1.50
C LEU A 9 -8.13 -6.98 -1.15
N LEU A 10 -9.28 -6.53 -1.68
CA LEU A 10 -9.89 -5.27 -1.27
C LEU A 10 -10.23 -5.28 0.23
N VAL A 11 -10.85 -6.35 0.70
CA VAL A 11 -11.24 -6.60 2.10
C VAL A 11 -10.02 -6.59 3.01
N ASN A 12 -8.96 -7.34 2.69
CA ASN A 12 -7.74 -7.39 3.48
C ASN A 12 -6.98 -6.06 3.49
N ASN A 13 -6.91 -5.36 2.36
CA ASN A 13 -6.22 -4.07 2.30
C ASN A 13 -7.02 -2.94 2.97
N LEU A 14 -8.36 -3.00 2.97
CA LEU A 14 -9.21 -2.13 3.79
C LEU A 14 -9.06 -2.44 5.28
N LEU A 15 -8.86 -3.71 5.67
CA LEU A 15 -8.58 -4.09 7.06
C LEU A 15 -7.23 -3.56 7.54
N LEU A 16 -6.25 -3.53 6.64
CA LEU A 16 -4.89 -3.10 6.95
C LEU A 16 -4.67 -1.60 6.72
N ILE A 17 -5.68 -0.86 6.27
CA ILE A 17 -5.60 0.59 6.01
C ILE A 17 -5.15 1.35 7.26
N HIS A 18 -5.48 0.83 8.46
CA HIS A 18 -5.02 1.35 9.74
C HIS A 18 -3.54 1.21 9.99
N PHE A 19 -2.86 0.22 9.42
CA PHE A 19 -1.44 -0.01 9.65
C PHE A 19 -0.58 0.57 8.51
N ILE A 20 -1.17 0.60 7.32
CA ILE A 20 -0.53 0.94 6.05
C ILE A 20 -0.75 2.43 5.72
N GLY A 21 -1.97 2.95 5.92
CA GLY A 21 -2.39 4.27 5.44
C GLY A 21 -2.08 5.46 6.36
N ILE A 22 -1.70 5.25 7.63
CA ILE A 22 -1.54 6.34 8.61
C ILE A 22 -0.52 7.39 8.17
N GLU A 23 0.64 6.98 7.66
CA GLU A 23 1.66 7.94 7.23
C GLU A 23 1.21 8.70 5.98
N ASP A 24 0.49 8.01 5.10
CA ASP A 24 0.09 8.53 3.79
C ASP A 24 -1.11 9.47 3.87
N ILE A 25 -1.93 9.36 4.92
CA ILE A 25 -3.10 10.22 5.15
C ILE A 25 -2.74 11.69 5.41
N LYS A 26 -1.49 11.96 5.80
CA LYS A 26 -0.95 13.32 5.95
C LYS A 26 -0.88 14.06 4.62
N ILE A 27 -0.88 13.34 3.49
CA ILE A 27 -0.89 13.91 2.14
C ILE A 27 -2.33 14.27 1.76
N LYS A 28 -2.63 15.57 1.81
CA LYS A 28 -3.99 16.09 1.56
C LYS A 28 -4.34 16.28 0.08
N ASP A 29 -3.34 16.26 -0.79
CA ASP A 29 -3.53 16.45 -2.23
C ASP A 29 -3.60 15.10 -2.96
N ASN A 30 -4.73 14.86 -3.63
CA ASN A 30 -4.97 13.61 -4.36
C ASN A 30 -3.98 13.39 -5.51
N GLN A 31 -3.49 14.45 -6.16
CA GLN A 31 -2.51 14.30 -7.25
C GLN A 31 -1.16 13.82 -6.72
N THR A 32 -0.70 14.40 -5.61
CA THR A 32 0.53 14.00 -4.93
C THR A 32 0.43 12.59 -4.39
N LEU A 33 -0.73 12.21 -3.83
CA LEU A 33 -1.00 10.86 -3.37
C LEU A 33 -0.97 9.84 -4.52
N ALA A 34 -1.62 10.13 -5.64
CA ALA A 34 -1.60 9.26 -6.82
C ALA A 34 -0.18 9.06 -7.38
N LYS A 35 0.63 10.13 -7.46
CA LYS A 35 2.04 10.04 -7.86
C LYS A 35 2.87 9.17 -6.90
N LYS A 36 2.63 9.31 -5.59
CA LYS A 36 3.26 8.50 -4.56
C LYS A 36 2.94 7.02 -4.76
N TYR A 37 1.67 6.67 -4.91
CA TYR A 37 1.24 5.28 -5.10
C TYR A 37 1.68 4.67 -6.43
N LEU A 38 1.77 5.47 -7.50
CA LEU A 38 2.40 5.02 -8.75
C LEU A 38 3.87 4.62 -8.53
N THR A 39 4.60 5.42 -7.76
CA THR A 39 5.99 5.13 -7.41
C THR A 39 6.09 3.88 -6.54
N ILE A 40 5.18 3.71 -5.57
CA ILE A 40 5.06 2.49 -4.74
C ILE A 40 4.81 1.26 -5.62
N ILE A 41 3.88 1.31 -6.58
CA ILE A 41 3.60 0.18 -7.47
C ILE A 41 4.86 -0.22 -8.25
N ILE A 42 5.52 0.74 -8.90
CA ILE A 42 6.70 0.46 -9.73
C ILE A 42 7.85 -0.11 -8.87
N THR A 43 8.12 0.52 -7.72
CA THR A 43 9.19 0.08 -6.82
C THR A 43 8.88 -1.28 -6.21
N SER A 44 7.65 -1.54 -5.79
CA SER A 44 7.19 -2.85 -5.32
C SER A 44 7.40 -3.93 -6.37
N LEU A 45 7.00 -3.68 -7.61
CA LEU A 45 7.16 -4.66 -8.69
C LEU A 45 8.62 -4.99 -8.97
N LEU A 46 9.51 -3.99 -8.95
CA LEU A 46 10.95 -4.21 -9.10
C LEU A 46 11.53 -5.05 -7.95
N ILE A 47 11.23 -4.68 -6.70
CA ILE A 47 11.70 -5.41 -5.52
C ILE A 47 11.17 -6.83 -5.52
N TYR A 48 9.87 -7.00 -5.75
CA TYR A 48 9.21 -8.30 -5.83
C TYR A 48 9.83 -9.20 -6.90
N SER A 49 10.06 -8.67 -8.10
CA SER A 49 10.66 -9.43 -9.20
C SER A 49 12.05 -9.94 -8.86
N LEU A 50 12.84 -9.13 -8.14
CA LEU A 50 14.17 -9.51 -7.68
C LEU A 50 14.12 -10.50 -6.51
N LEU A 51 13.18 -10.34 -5.58
CA LEU A 51 13.08 -11.18 -4.37
C LEU A 51 12.39 -12.52 -4.60
N PHE A 52 11.47 -12.64 -5.56
CA PHE A 52 10.56 -13.80 -5.65
C PHE A 52 11.29 -15.14 -5.67
N TYR A 53 12.31 -15.28 -6.52
CA TYR A 53 13.04 -16.54 -6.63
C TYR A 53 13.89 -16.83 -5.39
N PHE A 54 14.55 -15.83 -4.83
CA PHE A 54 15.28 -15.98 -3.56
C PHE A 54 14.35 -16.35 -2.40
N TYR A 55 13.15 -15.77 -2.38
CA TYR A 55 12.14 -16.06 -1.38
C TYR A 55 11.68 -17.51 -1.45
N LYS A 56 11.35 -18.04 -2.64
CA LYS A 56 10.96 -19.46 -2.80
C LYS A 56 12.11 -20.40 -2.41
N LEU A 57 13.33 -20.11 -2.84
CA LEU A 57 14.51 -20.90 -2.48
C LEU A 57 14.73 -20.92 -0.96
N PHE A 58 14.70 -19.76 -0.30
CA PHE A 58 14.90 -19.67 1.15
C PHE A 58 13.73 -20.24 1.94
N ALA A 59 12.53 -20.20 1.39
CA ALA A 59 11.34 -20.83 1.95
C ALA A 59 11.48 -22.35 2.05
N GLU A 60 12.14 -22.99 1.10
CA GLU A 60 12.41 -24.44 1.08
C GLU A 60 13.52 -24.84 2.06
N HIS A 61 14.43 -23.91 2.37
CA HIS A 61 15.58 -24.16 3.24
C HIS A 61 15.43 -23.59 4.66
N ASN A 62 14.24 -23.10 5.03
CA ASN A 62 13.98 -22.43 6.32
C ASN A 62 14.88 -21.21 6.60
N LEU A 63 15.33 -20.53 5.55
CA LEU A 63 16.21 -19.36 5.60
C LEU A 63 15.45 -18.02 5.45
N LEU A 64 14.14 -18.03 5.64
CA LEU A 64 13.30 -16.83 5.45
C LEU A 64 13.68 -15.64 6.33
N PHE A 65 14.34 -15.88 7.47
CA PHE A 65 14.82 -14.81 8.35
C PHE A 65 15.83 -13.86 7.67
N ILE A 66 16.44 -14.27 6.55
CA ILE A 66 17.39 -13.46 5.77
C ILE A 66 16.66 -12.48 4.84
N ILE A 67 15.43 -12.79 4.43
CA ILE A 67 14.67 -12.00 3.44
C ILE A 67 14.50 -10.53 3.87
N PRO A 68 14.14 -10.19 5.12
CA PRO A 68 14.05 -8.80 5.54
C PRO A 68 15.36 -8.01 5.36
N ILE A 69 16.52 -8.66 5.56
CA ILE A 69 17.82 -8.03 5.38
C ILE A 69 18.06 -7.72 3.90
N ILE A 70 17.81 -8.69 3.02
CA ILE A 70 17.95 -8.52 1.56
C ILE A 70 16.99 -7.44 1.06
N TYR A 71 15.76 -7.42 1.58
CA TYR A 71 14.76 -6.41 1.26
C TYR A 71 15.26 -4.98 1.56
N VAL A 72 15.79 -4.75 2.76
CA VAL A 72 16.30 -3.42 3.15
C VAL A 72 17.47 -2.99 2.25
N ILE A 73 18.39 -3.91 1.93
CA ILE A 73 19.51 -3.65 1.02
C ILE A 73 19.00 -3.27 -0.38
N LEU A 74 18.07 -4.05 -0.94
CA LEU A 74 17.48 -3.78 -2.25
C LEU A 74 16.77 -2.42 -2.29
N LEU A 75 15.99 -2.11 -1.26
CA LEU A 75 15.28 -0.85 -1.13
C LEU A 75 16.27 0.33 -1.14
N TYR A 76 17.36 0.22 -0.39
CA TYR A 76 18.40 1.26 -0.33
C TYR A 76 19.06 1.47 -1.70
N ILE A 77 19.41 0.39 -2.41
CA ILE A 77 19.99 0.46 -3.76
C ILE A 77 19.02 1.15 -4.73
N ILE A 78 17.74 0.79 -4.69
CA ILE A 78 16.71 1.39 -5.55
C ILE A 78 16.57 2.88 -5.26
N ILE A 79 16.61 3.30 -3.98
CA ILE A 79 16.50 4.70 -3.60
C ILE A 79 17.70 5.52 -4.09
N ILE A 80 18.91 4.99 -3.97
CA ILE A 80 20.10 5.61 -4.55
C ILE A 80 19.94 5.75 -6.07
N GLY A 81 19.49 4.70 -6.74
CA GLY A 81 19.23 4.72 -8.18
C GLY A 81 18.19 5.78 -8.58
N LEU A 82 17.07 5.85 -7.88
CA LEU A 82 16.03 6.85 -8.10
C LEU A 82 16.52 8.27 -7.83
N LYS A 83 17.37 8.47 -6.81
CA LYS A 83 17.99 9.77 -6.49
C LYS A 83 18.96 10.20 -7.58
N ALA A 84 19.77 9.28 -8.10
CA ALA A 84 20.64 9.53 -9.24
C ALA A 84 19.82 9.91 -10.49
N LEU A 85 18.77 9.14 -10.79
CA LEU A 85 17.88 9.39 -11.92
C LEU A 85 17.17 10.75 -11.82
N THR A 86 16.63 11.08 -10.64
CA THR A 86 15.98 12.38 -10.41
C THR A 86 16.97 13.54 -10.52
N ASN A 87 18.21 13.38 -10.04
CA ASN A 87 19.25 14.39 -10.23
C ASN A 87 19.55 14.60 -11.73
N ILE A 88 19.73 13.53 -12.51
CA ILE A 88 19.93 13.63 -13.97
C ILE A 88 18.75 14.37 -14.61
N LEU A 89 17.52 13.93 -14.35
CA LEU A 89 16.31 14.55 -14.90
C LEU A 89 16.14 16.02 -14.48
N SER A 90 16.58 16.41 -13.27
CA SER A 90 16.49 17.79 -12.80
C SER A 90 17.42 18.74 -13.57
N VAL A 91 18.58 18.26 -14.02
CA VAL A 91 19.50 19.00 -14.90
C VAL A 91 18.84 19.26 -16.25
N TYR A 92 18.08 18.28 -16.77
CA TYR A 92 17.41 18.41 -18.07
C TYR A 92 16.08 19.19 -18.02
N ASN A 93 15.29 19.11 -16.95
CA ASN A 93 13.91 19.62 -16.93
C ASN A 93 13.65 20.88 -16.08
N LYS A 94 14.66 21.47 -15.40
CA LYS A 94 14.53 22.68 -14.54
C LYS A 94 13.33 22.66 -13.56
N LYS A 95 12.80 21.49 -13.21
CA LYS A 95 11.68 21.31 -12.27
C LYS A 95 12.15 20.77 -10.93
N SER A 96 11.36 21.05 -9.89
CA SER A 96 11.67 20.78 -8.48
C SER A 96 12.11 19.33 -8.22
N LYS A 97 13.12 19.17 -7.36
CA LYS A 97 13.51 17.87 -6.79
C LYS A 97 12.33 17.28 -6.02
N TYR A 98 11.75 16.19 -6.52
CA TYR A 98 10.82 15.36 -5.75
C TYR A 98 11.66 14.42 -4.86
N SER A 99 11.50 14.50 -3.54
CA SER A 99 12.24 13.66 -2.60
C SER A 99 11.58 12.28 -2.48
N ASN A 100 12.32 11.22 -2.82
CA ASN A 100 11.87 9.84 -2.69
C ASN A 100 12.17 9.23 -1.31
N ASP A 101 12.57 10.06 -0.33
CA ASP A 101 12.96 9.63 1.02
C ASP A 101 11.82 8.92 1.76
N PHE A 102 10.56 9.13 1.34
CA PHE A 102 9.41 8.43 1.88
C PHE A 102 9.44 6.91 1.66
N LEU A 103 10.19 6.41 0.66
CA LEU A 103 10.21 4.98 0.32
C LEU A 103 10.87 4.12 1.41
N LEU A 104 11.78 4.69 2.22
CA LEU A 104 12.52 3.95 3.25
C LEU A 104 11.63 3.44 4.40
N SER A 105 10.61 4.22 4.77
CA SER A 105 9.77 3.93 5.93
C SER A 105 8.32 3.62 5.57
N ASN A 106 7.97 3.57 4.27
CA ASN A 106 6.59 3.40 3.88
C ASN A 106 6.09 1.99 4.24
N SER A 107 5.31 1.90 5.31
CA SER A 107 4.73 0.64 5.79
C SER A 107 3.88 -0.05 4.73
N SER A 108 3.22 0.71 3.85
CA SER A 108 2.46 0.18 2.72
C SER A 108 3.32 -0.59 1.74
N LEU A 109 4.47 -0.02 1.36
CA LEU A 109 5.43 -0.65 0.45
C LEU A 109 5.88 -2.01 0.99
N ILE A 110 6.27 -2.05 2.27
CA ILE A 110 6.73 -3.28 2.94
C ILE A 110 5.62 -4.33 2.93
N ALA A 111 4.44 -3.98 3.45
CA ALA A 111 3.32 -4.91 3.58
C ALA A 111 2.91 -5.50 2.23
N ILE A 112 2.74 -4.67 1.20
CA ILE A 112 2.28 -5.09 -0.13
C ILE A 112 3.26 -6.08 -0.77
N ILE A 113 4.57 -5.86 -0.63
CA ILE A 113 5.59 -6.76 -1.17
C ILE A 113 5.56 -8.11 -0.48
N PHE A 114 5.49 -8.13 0.86
CA PHE A 114 5.45 -9.39 1.61
C PHE A 114 4.14 -10.17 1.41
N PHE A 115 3.01 -9.49 1.20
CA PHE A 115 1.77 -10.16 0.76
C PHE A 115 1.93 -10.81 -0.62
N GLY A 116 2.57 -10.11 -1.57
CA GLY A 116 2.83 -10.68 -2.90
C GLY A 116 3.79 -11.88 -2.86
N LEU A 117 4.74 -11.90 -1.93
CA LEU A 117 5.76 -12.93 -1.79
C LEU A 117 5.28 -14.23 -1.14
N ASP A 118 4.01 -14.35 -0.72
CA ASP A 118 3.54 -15.55 -0.02
C ASP A 118 3.96 -16.87 -0.73
N LYS A 119 4.31 -17.89 0.08
CA LYS A 119 4.79 -19.17 -0.43
C LYS A 119 3.75 -19.87 -1.32
N SER A 120 2.47 -19.59 -1.13
CA SER A 120 1.38 -20.17 -1.91
C SER A 120 1.18 -19.56 -3.30
N HIS A 121 1.68 -18.34 -3.55
CA HIS A 121 1.39 -17.63 -4.79
C HIS A 121 2.34 -17.98 -5.94
N SER A 122 1.81 -18.05 -7.16
CA SER A 122 2.62 -18.04 -8.38
C SER A 122 3.19 -16.65 -8.66
N PHE A 123 4.22 -16.55 -9.51
CA PHE A 123 4.86 -15.27 -9.81
C PHE A 123 3.87 -14.20 -10.30
N PHE A 124 3.00 -14.59 -11.24
CA PHE A 124 1.99 -13.71 -11.82
C PHE A 124 0.86 -13.36 -10.85
N GLU A 125 0.48 -14.29 -9.97
CA GLU A 125 -0.48 -14.00 -8.89
C GLU A 125 0.07 -12.93 -7.95
N GLY A 126 1.33 -13.01 -7.54
CA GLY A 126 1.94 -12.00 -6.68
C GLY A 126 2.03 -10.62 -7.34
N ILE A 127 2.28 -10.55 -8.67
CA ILE A 127 2.18 -9.29 -9.43
C ILE A 127 0.76 -8.71 -9.33
N GLY A 128 -0.26 -9.55 -9.56
CA GLY A 128 -1.66 -9.14 -9.43
C GLY A 128 -1.97 -8.61 -8.03
N ILE A 129 -1.52 -9.31 -6.99
CA ILE A 129 -1.68 -8.91 -5.59
C ILE A 129 -1.06 -7.54 -5.33
N ILE A 130 0.17 -7.30 -5.80
CA ILE A 130 0.88 -6.03 -5.59
C ILE A 130 0.11 -4.85 -6.20
N ILE A 131 -0.32 -4.99 -7.46
CA ILE A 131 -1.04 -3.95 -8.19
C ILE A 131 -2.38 -3.66 -7.50
N LEU A 132 -3.15 -4.72 -7.23
CA LEU A 132 -4.48 -4.60 -6.64
C LEU A 132 -4.44 -4.04 -5.22
N SER A 133 -3.45 -4.45 -4.42
CA SER A 133 -3.31 -3.97 -3.05
C SER A 133 -2.93 -2.50 -3.02
N SER A 134 -1.98 -2.08 -3.85
CA SER A 134 -1.57 -0.67 -3.94
C SER A 134 -2.74 0.22 -4.40
N LEU A 135 -3.52 -0.23 -5.38
CA LEU A 135 -4.70 0.50 -5.85
C LEU A 135 -5.79 0.57 -4.78
N SER A 136 -6.02 -0.53 -4.05
CA SER A 136 -7.02 -0.57 -2.97
C SER A 136 -6.69 0.44 -1.87
N VAL A 137 -5.43 0.52 -1.46
CA VAL A 137 -4.98 1.49 -0.46
C VAL A 137 -5.13 2.93 -0.98
N LEU A 138 -4.75 3.20 -2.22
CA LEU A 138 -4.93 4.52 -2.84
C LEU A 138 -6.40 4.94 -2.86
N ILE A 139 -7.30 4.05 -3.28
CA ILE A 139 -8.75 4.30 -3.34
C ILE A 139 -9.29 4.60 -1.94
N ALA A 140 -8.91 3.80 -0.95
CA ALA A 140 -9.33 4.00 0.44
C ALA A 140 -8.85 5.35 1.00
N LEU A 141 -7.60 5.72 0.77
CA LEU A 141 -7.07 7.03 1.19
C LEU A 141 -7.82 8.21 0.53
N ILE A 142 -8.11 8.12 -0.77
CA ILE A 142 -8.91 9.12 -1.48
C ILE A 142 -10.31 9.21 -0.88
N LEU A 143 -10.97 8.07 -0.63
CA LEU A 143 -12.29 8.03 0.01
C LEU A 143 -12.28 8.70 1.38
N ILE A 144 -11.28 8.42 2.21
CA ILE A 144 -11.13 9.02 3.53
C ILE A 144 -11.00 10.55 3.43
N ILE A 145 -10.15 11.05 2.53
CA ILE A 145 -9.99 12.49 2.29
C ILE A 145 -11.31 13.13 1.84
N LEU A 146 -12.06 12.49 0.94
CA LEU A 146 -13.34 12.97 0.45
C LEU A 146 -14.42 12.99 1.54
N ILE A 147 -14.55 11.91 2.30
CA ILE A 147 -15.50 11.79 3.41
C ILE A 147 -15.23 12.91 4.42
N LYS A 148 -13.98 13.06 4.86
CA LYS A 148 -13.60 14.11 5.79
C LYS A 148 -13.95 15.51 5.27
N ARG A 149 -13.57 15.82 4.03
CA ARG A 149 -13.85 17.12 3.41
C ARG A 149 -15.36 17.40 3.35
N ASN A 150 -16.18 16.38 3.15
CA ASN A 150 -17.64 16.52 3.15
C ASN A 150 -18.20 16.77 4.56
N PHE A 151 -17.69 16.07 5.57
CA PHE A 151 -18.07 16.32 6.97
C PHE A 151 -17.68 17.72 7.44
N GLU A 152 -16.46 18.18 7.13
CA GLU A 152 -16.00 19.54 7.48
C GLU A 152 -16.86 20.63 6.85
N LYS A 153 -17.31 20.43 5.60
CA LYS A 153 -18.22 21.35 4.92
C LYS A 153 -19.61 21.42 5.55
N ARG A 154 -20.14 20.29 6.03
CA ARG A 154 -21.51 20.19 6.57
C ARG A 154 -21.62 20.66 8.03
N LEU A 155 -20.64 20.37 8.87
CA LEU A 155 -20.74 20.61 10.32
C LEU A 155 -20.34 22.02 10.75
N MET A 156 -19.73 22.87 9.90
CA MET A 156 -19.31 24.23 10.26
C MET A 156 -18.45 24.30 11.56
N SER A 157 -17.82 23.19 11.96
CA SER A 157 -17.13 23.11 13.25
C SER A 157 -16.00 22.09 13.21
N LYS A 158 -14.84 22.47 13.75
CA LYS A 158 -13.69 21.59 14.04
C LYS A 158 -13.98 20.70 15.25
N ILE A 159 -14.99 19.83 15.18
CA ILE A 159 -15.44 19.01 16.34
C ILE A 159 -14.38 17.99 16.78
N LEU A 160 -13.54 17.50 15.87
CA LEU A 160 -12.42 16.61 16.19
C LEU A 160 -11.10 17.22 15.73
N GLU A 161 -10.03 16.96 16.49
CA GLU A 161 -8.67 17.16 16.00
C GLU A 161 -8.49 16.49 14.63
N ASN A 162 -7.77 17.17 13.74
CA ASN A 162 -7.69 16.85 12.32
C ASN A 162 -7.31 15.37 12.07
N GLU A 163 -6.41 14.83 12.89
CA GLU A 163 -5.94 13.44 12.82
C GLU A 163 -6.94 12.43 13.38
N ALA A 164 -7.57 12.71 14.53
CA ALA A 164 -8.54 11.82 15.16
C ALA A 164 -9.73 11.52 14.22
N MET A 165 -10.14 12.50 13.43
CA MET A 165 -11.21 12.32 12.44
C MET A 165 -10.81 11.39 11.30
N TYR A 166 -9.56 11.47 10.83
CA TYR A 166 -9.02 10.54 9.85
C TYR A 166 -8.98 9.11 10.39
N PHE A 167 -8.53 8.93 11.64
CA PHE A 167 -8.54 7.64 12.33
C PHE A 167 -9.94 7.05 12.46
N PHE A 168 -10.91 7.87 12.83
CA PHE A 168 -12.30 7.44 12.96
C PHE A 168 -12.89 6.98 11.61
N ILE A 169 -12.65 7.74 10.53
CA ILE A 169 -13.12 7.35 9.19
C ILE A 169 -12.41 6.08 8.72
N MET A 170 -11.10 5.97 8.93
CA MET A 170 -10.37 4.72 8.68
C MET A 170 -11.04 3.56 9.40
N PHE A 171 -11.33 3.71 10.70
CA PHE A 171 -11.95 2.69 11.55
C PHE A 171 -13.27 2.20 11.00
N ILE A 172 -14.16 3.11 10.61
CA ILE A 172 -15.43 2.71 10.00
C ILE A 172 -15.19 1.93 8.69
N LEU A 173 -14.26 2.38 7.85
CA LEU A 173 -13.97 1.71 6.58
C LEU A 173 -13.38 0.31 6.75
N SER A 174 -12.57 0.05 7.76
CA SER A 174 -12.03 -1.30 8.01
C SER A 174 -13.07 -2.29 8.55
N LEU A 175 -14.17 -1.81 9.12
CA LEU A 175 -15.26 -2.67 9.57
C LEU A 175 -16.09 -3.22 8.42
N ILE A 176 -16.20 -2.50 7.30
CA ILE A 176 -16.99 -2.91 6.12
C ILE A 176 -16.56 -4.31 5.62
N PRO A 177 -15.27 -4.59 5.40
CA PRO A 177 -14.75 -5.93 5.11
C PRO A 177 -15.24 -7.02 6.07
N ASN A 178 -15.16 -6.78 7.38
CA ASN A 178 -15.55 -7.74 8.41
C ASN A 178 -17.05 -8.03 8.36
N ILE A 179 -17.87 -7.01 8.11
CA ILE A 179 -19.33 -7.16 7.97
C ILE A 179 -19.67 -8.01 6.73
N ILE A 180 -19.00 -7.77 5.60
CA ILE A 180 -19.19 -8.55 4.37
C ILE A 180 -18.80 -10.02 4.59
N ILE A 181 -17.65 -10.28 5.22
CA ILE A 181 -17.22 -11.64 5.57
C ILE A 181 -18.26 -12.33 6.45
N LEU A 182 -18.74 -11.63 7.49
CA LEU A 182 -19.73 -12.16 8.42
C LEU A 182 -21.01 -12.58 7.70
N ILE A 183 -21.53 -11.73 6.80
CA ILE A 183 -22.73 -12.03 6.01
C ILE A 183 -22.50 -13.25 5.11
N ASN A 184 -21.41 -13.30 4.34
CA ASN A 184 -21.13 -14.41 3.42
C ASN A 184 -20.86 -15.74 4.15
N SER A 185 -20.22 -15.69 5.32
CA SER A 185 -19.98 -16.90 6.12
C SER A 185 -21.26 -17.48 6.70
N SER A 186 -22.26 -16.64 6.99
CA SER A 186 -23.58 -17.07 7.47
C SER A 186 -24.44 -17.70 6.38
N GLU A 187 -24.22 -17.35 5.10
CA GLU A 187 -24.90 -17.98 3.96
C GLU A 187 -24.37 -19.38 3.64
N ASN A 188 -23.06 -19.63 3.79
CA ASN A 188 -22.46 -20.95 3.56
C ASN A 188 -22.77 -22.00 4.65
N LEU A 189 -23.42 -21.59 5.74
CA LEU A 189 -23.85 -22.46 6.84
C LEU A 189 -25.33 -22.88 6.73
N ARG A 190 -26.02 -22.50 5.65
CA ARG A 190 -27.36 -22.96 5.27
C ARG A 190 -27.29 -23.84 4.03
#